data_AF-A0A3D5UXI3-F1
#
_entry.id   AF-A0A3D5UXI3-F1
#
_cell.length_a   1.000
_cell.length_b   1.000
_cell.length_c   1.000
_cell.angle_alpha   90.00
_cell.angle_beta   90.00
_cell.angle_gamma   90.00
#
_symmetry.space_group_name_H-M   'P 1'
#
loop_
_entity.id
_entity.type
_entity.pdbx_description
1 polymer ?
#
loop_
_entity_poly.entity_id
_entity_poly.type
_entity_poly.pdbx_seq_one_letter_code
_entity_poly.pdbx_strand_id
1 'polypeptide(L)'
;NGILPIVLPQEEVDKLMDDAERGSNAVVTVDLEAQEIRGPDGGVIKFDIDPFRKHCLLEGLDGVGLTLKKEAEIAAFEKKLEAEQPWL
;
A
#
# COMPACT_ATOMS: atom_id res chain seq x y z
N ASN A 1 1.48 -6.44 8.12
CA ASN A 1 1.43 -4.97 8.32
C ASN A 1 0.61 -4.30 7.22
N GLY A 2 -0.72 -4.48 7.25
CA GLY A 2 -1.66 -3.94 6.24
C GLY A 2 -2.39 -2.67 6.68
N ILE A 3 -1.72 -1.75 7.38
CA ILE A 3 -2.31 -0.48 7.81
C ILE A 3 -1.96 0.58 6.76
N LEU A 4 -2.98 1.27 6.25
CA LEU A 4 -2.85 2.38 5.31
C LEU A 4 -2.99 3.72 6.07
N PRO A 5 -1.88 4.38 6.45
CA PRO A 5 -1.95 5.70 7.04
C PRO A 5 -2.23 6.75 5.95
N ILE A 6 -3.36 7.43 6.07
CA ILE A 6 -3.79 8.49 5.15
C ILE A 6 -3.71 9.82 5.89
N VAL A 7 -3.05 10.81 5.30
CA VAL A 7 -2.98 12.17 5.85
C VAL A 7 -4.11 12.98 5.22
N LEU A 8 -5.02 13.48 6.06
CA LEU A 8 -6.14 14.32 5.65
C LEU A 8 -6.17 15.61 6.49
N PRO A 9 -6.74 16.70 5.97
CA PRO A 9 -7.07 17.88 6.78
C PRO A 9 -8.05 17.51 7.90
N GLN A 10 -7.95 18.19 9.04
CA GLN A 10 -8.81 17.92 10.20
C GLN A 10 -10.31 17.98 9.85
N GLU A 11 -10.72 18.94 9.02
CA GLU A 11 -12.11 19.10 8.60
C GLU A 11 -12.67 17.87 7.86
N GLU A 12 -11.85 17.18 7.07
CA GLU A 12 -12.24 15.95 6.36
C GLU A 12 -12.26 14.75 7.32
N VAL A 13 -11.36 14.72 8.31
CA VAL A 13 -11.37 13.72 9.37
C VAL A 13 -12.65 13.84 10.19
N ASP A 14 -13.04 15.05 10.57
CA ASP A 14 -14.25 15.29 11.36
C ASP A 14 -15.51 14.84 10.60
N LYS A 15 -15.59 15.10 9.28
CA LYS A 15 -16.68 14.58 8.44
C LYS A 15 -16.73 13.05 8.40
N LEU A 16 -15.57 12.40 8.25
CA LEU A 16 -15.50 10.94 8.24
C LEU A 16 -15.88 10.34 9.59
N MET A 17 -15.54 11.01 10.70
CA MET A 17 -15.94 10.60 12.04
C MET A 17 -17.44 10.78 12.25
N ASP A 18 -18.01 11.91 11.83
CA ASP A 18 -19.46 12.16 11.86
C ASP A 18 -20.21 11.11 11.02
N ASP A 19 -19.71 10.79 9.83
CA ASP A 19 -20.28 9.76 8.97
C ASP A 19 -20.24 8.37 9.63
N ALA A 20 -19.14 8.04 10.31
CA ALA A 20 -19.00 6.77 11.03
C ALA A 20 -19.94 6.67 12.25
N GLU A 21 -20.25 7.79 12.92
CA GLU A 21 -21.17 7.83 14.05
C GLU A 21 -22.65 7.67 13.66
N ARG A 22 -23.02 7.93 12.39
CA ARG A 22 -24.41 7.84 11.89
C ARG A 22 -24.99 6.42 11.82
N GLY A 23 -24.25 5.41 12.24
CA GLY A 23 -24.75 4.06 12.51
C GLY A 23 -24.28 3.00 11.53
N SER A 24 -24.70 1.75 11.77
CA SER A 24 -24.17 0.51 11.15
C SER A 24 -24.26 0.40 9.61
N ASN A 25 -24.92 1.35 8.94
CA ASN A 25 -25.03 1.40 7.47
C ASN A 25 -24.09 2.43 6.83
N ALA A 26 -23.29 3.16 7.60
CA ALA A 26 -22.28 4.06 7.08
C ALA A 26 -21.10 3.26 6.49
N VAL A 27 -21.23 2.88 5.22
CA VAL A 27 -20.17 2.20 4.48
C VAL A 27 -19.21 3.26 3.92
N VAL A 28 -18.01 3.29 4.46
CA VAL A 28 -16.89 4.06 3.89
C VAL A 28 -16.11 3.14 2.97
N THR A 29 -15.99 3.51 1.70
CA THR A 29 -15.19 2.77 0.72
C THR A 29 -13.89 3.51 0.47
N VAL A 30 -12.75 2.83 0.60
CA VAL A 30 -11.43 3.41 0.33
C VAL A 30 -10.86 2.77 -0.93
N ASP A 31 -10.69 3.56 -1.98
CA ASP A 31 -10.08 3.15 -3.23
C ASP A 31 -8.62 3.64 -3.26
N LEU A 32 -7.68 2.71 -3.13
CA LEU A 32 -6.25 2.99 -3.16
C LEU A 32 -5.73 3.26 -4.58
N GLU A 33 -6.35 2.69 -5.60
CA GLU A 33 -5.94 2.87 -7.00
C GLU A 33 -6.29 4.28 -7.47
N ALA A 34 -7.53 4.72 -7.22
CA ALA A 34 -8.00 6.07 -7.48
C ALA A 34 -7.55 7.11 -6.44
N GLN A 35 -7.06 6.66 -5.27
CA GLN A 35 -6.70 7.50 -4.12
C GLN A 35 -7.88 8.35 -3.61
N GLU A 36 -9.05 7.70 -3.52
CA GLU A 36 -10.32 8.31 -3.16
C GLU A 36 -10.96 7.57 -1.99
N ILE A 37 -11.48 8.31 -1.03
CA ILE A 37 -12.35 7.81 0.03
C ILE A 37 -13.78 8.25 -0.31
N ARG A 38 -14.70 7.30 -0.34
CA ARG A 38 -16.12 7.52 -0.62
C ARG A 38 -16.92 7.30 0.64
N GLY A 39 -17.57 8.36 1.10
CA GLY A 39 -18.48 8.32 2.23
C GLY A 39 -19.86 7.76 1.85
N PRO A 40 -20.67 7.39 2.84
CA PRO A 40 -22.03 6.87 2.62
C PRO A 40 -22.96 7.89 1.95
N ASP A 41 -22.72 9.19 2.16
CA ASP A 41 -23.51 10.28 1.59
C ASP A 41 -23.07 10.66 0.15
N GLY A 42 -22.14 9.90 -0.45
CA GLY A 42 -21.61 10.15 -1.80
C GLY A 42 -20.49 11.19 -1.87
N GLY A 43 -20.01 11.67 -0.71
CA GLY A 43 -18.83 12.52 -0.62
C GLY A 43 -17.58 11.80 -1.09
N VAL A 44 -16.74 12.48 -1.88
CA VAL A 44 -15.45 11.95 -2.36
C VAL A 44 -14.32 12.81 -1.80
N ILE A 45 -13.46 12.18 -1.02
CA ILE A 45 -12.27 12.82 -0.43
C ILE A 45 -11.05 12.24 -1.14
N LYS A 46 -10.25 13.10 -1.77
CA LYS A 46 -8.99 12.69 -2.36
C LYS A 46 -7.90 12.73 -1.32
N PHE A 47 -7.06 11.71 -1.32
CA PHE A 47 -5.89 11.65 -0.46
C PHE A 47 -4.63 11.42 -1.28
N ASP A 48 -3.49 11.85 -0.73
CA ASP A 48 -2.19 11.53 -1.31
C ASP A 48 -1.53 10.43 -0.47
N ILE A 49 -0.80 9.54 -1.13
CA ILE A 49 0.01 8.52 -0.50
C ILE A 49 1.30 8.39 -1.28
N ASP A 50 2.38 8.17 -0.56
CA ASP A 50 3.67 7.82 -1.14
C ASP A 50 3.54 6.63 -2.15
N PRO A 51 3.99 6.80 -3.40
CA PRO A 51 3.86 5.78 -4.44
C PRO A 51 4.49 4.44 -4.10
N PHE A 52 5.57 4.42 -3.31
CA PHE A 52 6.20 3.18 -2.87
C PHE A 52 5.29 2.43 -1.89
N ARG A 53 4.66 3.14 -0.94
CA ARG A 53 3.66 2.55 -0.04
C ARG A 53 2.42 2.06 -0.80
N LYS A 54 1.93 2.83 -1.78
CA LYS A 54 0.82 2.42 -2.64
C LYS A 54 1.12 1.10 -3.34
N HIS A 55 2.30 0.99 -3.95
CA HIS A 55 2.73 -0.22 -4.63
C HIS A 55 2.85 -1.41 -3.67
N CYS A 56 3.41 -1.21 -2.47
CA CYS A 56 3.52 -2.27 -1.47
C CYS A 56 2.14 -2.77 -1.01
N LEU A 57 1.17 -1.88 -0.81
CA LEU A 57 -0.18 -2.24 -0.37
C LEU A 57 -1.02 -2.90 -1.47
N LEU A 58 -0.92 -2.42 -2.72
CA LEU A 58 -1.63 -3.01 -3.86
C LEU A 58 -1.15 -4.42 -4.19
N GLU A 59 0.15 -4.67 -4.11
CA GLU A 59 0.74 -5.97 -4.43
C GLU A 59 0.81 -6.91 -3.21
N GLY A 60 0.39 -6.46 -2.02
CA GLY A 60 0.52 -7.21 -0.77
C GLY A 60 1.97 -7.49 -0.36
N LEU A 61 2.92 -6.69 -0.87
CA LEU A 61 4.36 -6.87 -0.72
C LEU A 61 4.84 -6.29 0.61
N ASP A 62 4.68 -7.06 1.68
CA ASP A 62 5.16 -6.67 3.01
C ASP A 62 6.60 -7.14 3.32
N GLY A 63 7.36 -7.59 2.31
CA GLY A 63 8.78 -7.96 2.49
C GLY A 63 9.43 -8.74 1.35
N VAL A 64 8.67 -9.37 0.45
CA VAL A 64 9.22 -10.28 -0.58
C VAL A 64 9.59 -9.56 -1.89
N GLY A 65 8.97 -8.40 -2.18
CA GLY A 65 9.16 -7.69 -3.46
C GLY A 65 10.51 -6.98 -3.61
N LEU A 66 11.10 -6.55 -2.49
CA LEU A 66 12.46 -5.99 -2.50
C LEU A 66 13.52 -7.07 -2.78
N THR A 67 13.25 -8.31 -2.34
CA THR A 67 14.12 -9.47 -2.59
C THR A 67 13.96 -9.98 -4.02
N LEU A 68 12.75 -9.98 -4.58
CA LEU A 68 12.48 -10.36 -5.98
C LEU A 68 13.15 -9.41 -6.99
N LYS A 69 13.25 -8.10 -6.70
CA LYS A 69 14.05 -7.18 -7.56
C LYS A 69 15.54 -7.52 -7.58
N LYS A 70 16.02 -8.30 -6.61
CA LYS A 70 17.40 -8.80 -6.57
C LYS A 70 17.53 -10.25 -7.03
N GLU A 71 16.45 -10.92 -7.44
CA GLU A 71 16.53 -12.32 -7.88
C GLU A 71 17.46 -12.47 -9.10
N ALA A 72 17.44 -11.50 -10.03
CA ALA A 72 18.39 -11.46 -11.14
C ALA A 72 19.84 -11.16 -10.70
N GLU A 73 20.04 -10.32 -9.68
CA GLU A 73 21.36 -10.03 -9.12
C GLU A 73 21.91 -11.22 -8.32
N ILE A 74 21.04 -11.95 -7.61
CA ILE A 74 21.35 -13.18 -6.87
C ILE A 74 21.72 -14.28 -7.86
N ALA A 75 20.92 -14.50 -8.90
CA ALA A 75 21.23 -15.48 -9.95
C ALA A 75 22.55 -15.17 -10.67
N ALA A 76 22.83 -13.89 -10.94
CA ALA A 76 24.10 -13.47 -11.52
C ALA A 76 25.29 -13.68 -10.57
N PHE A 77 25.09 -13.45 -9.27
CA PHE A 77 26.10 -13.70 -8.24
C PHE A 77 26.36 -15.19 -8.04
N GLU A 78 25.33 -16.04 -7.95
CA GLU A 78 25.45 -17.49 -7.82
C GLU A 78 26.19 -18.10 -9.02
N LYS A 79 25.83 -17.69 -10.24
CA LYS A 79 26.51 -18.14 -11.46
C LYS A 79 27.98 -17.73 -11.50
N LYS A 80 28.31 -16.57 -10.92
CA LYS A 80 29.71 -16.13 -10.77
C LYS A 80 30.43 -16.95 -9.69
N LEU A 81 29.75 -17.24 -8.58
CA LEU A 81 30.30 -18.03 -7.47
C LEU A 81 30.61 -19.47 -7.91
N GLU A 82 29.70 -20.09 -8.67
CA GLU A 82 29.85 -21.44 -9.24
C GLU A 82 31.04 -21.53 -10.22
N ALA A 83 31.34 -20.43 -10.92
CA ALA A 83 32.50 -20.34 -11.81
C ALA A 83 33.82 -20.06 -11.07
N GLU A 84 33.79 -19.30 -9.96
CA GLU A 84 34.99 -18.90 -9.21
C GLU A 84 35.36 -19.89 -8.09
N GLN A 85 34.42 -20.70 -7.59
CA GLN A 85 34.63 -21.67 -6.51
C GLN A 85 33.94 -23.02 -6.81
N PRO A 86 34.51 -23.85 -7.70
CA PRO A 86 33.90 -25.12 -8.15
C PRO A 86 33.88 -26.25 -7.11
N TRP A 87 34.24 -25.99 -5.85
CA TRP A 87 34.32 -26.99 -4.77
C TRP A 87 33.30 -26.74 -3.64
N LEU A 88 32.33 -25.85 -3.87
CA LEU A 88 31.17 -25.68 -3.01
C LEU A 88 30.03 -26.61 -3.45
#